data_AF-A0A348TVK9-F1
#
_entry.id   AF-A0A348TVK9-F1
#
_cell.length_a   1.000
_cell.length_b   1.000
_cell.length_c   1.000
_cell.angle_alpha   90.00
_cell.angle_beta   90.00
_cell.angle_gamma   90.00
#
_symmetry.space_group_name_H-M   'P 1'
#
loop_
_entity.id
_entity.type
_entity.pdbx_description
1 polymer ?
#
loop_
_entity_poly.entity_id
_entity_poly.type
_entity_poly.pdbx_seq_one_letter_code
_entity_poly.pdbx_strand_id
1 'polypeptide(L)' 'MTELSTTTPTQHALYTINNPESVIEVFLDAEAGTVREVKCLNHNRCKEYSYSVAEYLDRYSHHPAGKAIKAALSVK' A
#
# COMPACT_ATOMS: atom_id res chain seq x y z
N MET A 1 26.68 -17.19 7.80
CA MET A 1 25.78 -16.08 8.16
C MET A 1 24.43 -16.42 7.57
N THR A 2 23.42 -16.64 8.40
CA THR A 2 22.09 -17.03 7.94
C THR A 2 21.40 -15.78 7.40
N GLU A 3 21.40 -15.61 6.08
CA GLU A 3 20.53 -14.66 5.42
C GLU A 3 19.11 -15.21 5.55
N LEU A 4 18.42 -14.76 6.60
CA LEU A 4 16.99 -14.94 6.75
C LEU A 4 16.35 -14.05 5.66
N SER A 5 16.30 -14.57 4.44
CA SER A 5 15.48 -14.01 3.37
C SER A 5 14.07 -13.96 3.92
N THR A 6 13.69 -12.77 4.39
CA THR A 6 12.35 -12.52 4.88
C THR A 6 11.50 -12.70 3.65
N THR A 7 10.83 -13.84 3.54
CA THR A 7 9.77 -14.08 2.59
C THR A 7 8.65 -13.14 2.99
N THR A 8 8.80 -11.86 2.67
CA THR A 8 7.68 -10.95 2.56
C THR A 8 6.76 -11.65 1.59
N PRO A 9 5.55 -12.09 1.99
CA PRO A 9 4.60 -12.58 1.01
C PRO A 9 4.55 -11.50 -0.06
N THR A 10 4.63 -11.91 -1.32
CA THR A 10 4.38 -11.07 -2.49
C THR A 10 2.92 -10.59 -2.41
N GLN A 11 2.62 -9.72 -1.46
CA GLN A 11 1.44 -8.92 -1.43
C GLN A 11 1.62 -8.01 -2.63
N HIS A 12 0.95 -8.34 -3.72
CA HIS A 12 0.89 -7.45 -4.86
C HIS A 12 0.27 -6.14 -4.38
N ALA A 13 0.91 -5.02 -4.75
CA ALA A 13 0.32 -3.71 -4.50
C ALA A 13 -1.08 -3.70 -5.13
N LEU A 14 -2.08 -3.37 -4.33
CA LEU A 14 -3.45 -3.20 -4.81
C LEU A 14 -3.49 -2.04 -5.81
N TYR A 15 -2.65 -1.05 -5.58
CA TYR A 15 -2.52 0.10 -6.46
C TYR A 15 -1.10 0.63 -6.46
N THR A 16 -0.59 0.97 -7.64
CA THR A 16 0.74 1.58 -7.81
C THR A 16 0.59 2.91 -8.53
N ILE A 17 1.08 3.97 -7.91
CA ILE A 17 1.14 5.33 -8.46
C ILE A 17 2.60 5.58 -8.87
N ASN A 18 2.82 5.70 -10.18
CA ASN A 18 4.13 6.02 -10.72
C ASN A 18 4.21 7.53 -10.97
N ASN A 19 4.90 8.26 -10.10
CA ASN A 19 5.28 9.64 -10.35
C ASN A 19 6.71 9.70 -10.92
N PRO A 20 7.08 10.80 -11.60
CA PRO A 20 8.41 10.92 -12.22
C PRO A 20 9.57 10.78 -11.23
N GLU A 21 9.36 11.21 -9.98
CA GLU A 21 10.39 11.23 -8.92
C GLU A 21 10.13 10.25 -7.77
N SER A 22 8.99 9.54 -7.81
CA SER A 22 8.60 8.62 -6.74
C SER A 22 7.61 7.57 -7.20
N VAL A 23 7.76 6.35 -6.70
CA VAL A 23 6.74 5.31 -6.80
C VAL A 23 6.02 5.19 -5.46
N ILE A 24 4.69 5.17 -5.48
CA ILE A 24 3.87 4.92 -4.30
C ILE A 24 3.09 3.63 -4.53
N GLU A 25 3.28 2.66 -3.66
CA GLU A 25 2.59 1.38 -3.68
C GLU A 25 1.66 1.29 -2.48
N VAL A 26 0.42 0.88 -2.73
CA VAL A 26 -0.61 0.75 -1.70
C VAL A 26 -1.01 -0.72 -1.61
N PHE A 27 -0.87 -1.28 -0.41
CA PHE A 27 -1.19 -2.65 -0.08
C PHE A 27 -2.38 -2.66 0.88
N LEU A 28 -3.35 -3.53 0.60
CA LEU A 28 -4.50 -3.77 1.47
C LEU A 28 -4.31 -5.08 2.20
N ASP A 29 -4.32 -5.02 3.52
CA ASP A 29 -4.44 -6.20 4.37
C ASP A 29 -5.90 -6.33 4.83
N ALA A 30 -6.67 -7.13 4.08
CA ALA A 30 -8.09 -7.33 4.34
C ALA A 30 -8.36 -8.25 5.54
N GLU A 31 -7.35 -8.94 6.07
CA GLU A 31 -7.47 -9.77 7.26
C GLU A 31 -7.24 -8.94 8.52
N ALA A 32 -6.21 -8.08 8.52
CA ALA A 32 -5.91 -7.16 9.61
C ALA A 32 -6.72 -5.85 9.55
N GLY A 33 -7.37 -5.54 8.41
CA GLY A 33 -8.11 -4.29 8.22
C GLY A 33 -7.19 -3.07 8.12
N THR A 34 -5.98 -3.24 7.62
CA THR A 34 -4.96 -2.18 7.52
C THR A 34 -4.56 -1.92 6.08
N VAL A 35 -4.11 -0.69 5.82
CA VAL A 35 -3.57 -0.26 4.53
C VAL A 35 -2.12 0.16 4.76
N ARG A 36 -1.21 -0.44 3.99
CA ARG A 36 0.21 -0.06 3.97
C ARG A 36 0.48 0.74 2.71
N GLU A 37 1.02 1.94 2.88
CA GLU A 37 1.45 2.81 1.79
C GLU A 37 2.97 2.91 1.82
N VAL A 38 3.62 2.44 0.77
CA VAL A 38 5.08 2.48 0.60
C VAL A 38 5.40 3.53 -0.45
N LYS A 39 6.03 4.63 -0.04
CA LYS A 39 6.50 5.68 -0.93
C LYS A 39 8.01 5.58 -1.10
N CYS A 40 8.45 5.16 -2.27
CA CYS A 40 9.86 5.09 -2.67
C CYS A 40 10.24 6.29 -3.55
N LEU A 41 11.24 7.06 -3.11
CA LEU A 41 11.84 8.14 -3.89
C LEU A 41 13.00 7.60 -4.74
N ASN A 42 13.25 8.21 -5.91
CA ASN A 42 14.33 7.82 -6.83
C ASN A 42 15.73 7.74 -6.20
N HIS A 43 15.97 8.45 -5.09
CA HIS A 43 17.24 8.43 -4.34
C HIS A 43 17.29 7.34 -3.25
N ASN A 44 16.68 6.18 -3.48
CA ASN A 44 16.71 5.01 -2.59
C ASN A 44 16.15 5.22 -1.17
N ARG A 45 15.29 6.22 -0.96
CA ARG A 45 14.57 6.39 0.31
C ARG A 45 13.13 5.92 0.13
N CYS A 46 12.83 4.74 0.68
CA CYS A 46 11.47 4.26 0.84
C CYS A 46 10.98 4.58 2.25
N LYS A 47 9.76 5.11 2.33
CA LYS A 47 9.07 5.34 3.59
C LYS A 47 7.74 4.60 3.55
N GLU A 48 7.53 3.77 4.56
CA GLU A 48 6.29 3.05 4.75
C GLU A 48 5.42 3.78 5.77
N TYR A 49 4.12 3.82 5.49
CA TYR A 49 3.09 4.29 6.37
C TYR A 49 2.02 3.22 6.49
N SER A 50 1.53 3.01 7.72
CA SER A 50 0.48 2.05 7.99
C SER A 50 -0.71 2.80 8.58
N TYR A 51 -1.87 2.61 7.97
CA TYR A 51 -3.13 3.23 8.36
C TYR A 51 -4.20 2.16 8.54
N SER A 52 -5.22 2.44 9.33
CA SER A 52 -6.44 1.63 9.28
C SER A 52 -7.17 1.86 7.95
N VAL A 53 -7.87 0.85 7.44
CA VAL A 53 -8.70 0.98 6.24
C VAL A 53 -9.67 2.16 6.35
N ALA A 54 -10.31 2.33 7.51
CA ALA A 54 -11.26 3.42 7.74
C ALA A 54 -10.59 4.79 7.62
N GLU A 55 -9.43 4.99 8.26
CA GLU A 55 -8.67 6.24 8.18
C GLU A 55 -8.16 6.51 6.76
N TYR A 56 -7.68 5.47 6.07
CA TYR A 56 -7.19 5.60 4.71
C TYR A 56 -8.31 6.00 3.75
N LEU A 57 -9.48 5.36 3.86
CA LEU A 57 -10.64 5.69 3.03
C LEU A 57 -11.21 7.07 3.36
N ASP A 58 -11.22 7.50 4.62
CA ASP A 58 -11.63 8.86 4.99
C ASP A 58 -10.77 9.92 4.27
N ARG A 59 -9.44 9.75 4.33
CA ARG A 59 -8.48 10.68 3.72
C ARG A 59 -8.39 10.57 2.20
N TYR A 60 -8.43 9.35 1.66
CA TYR A 60 -8.10 9.06 0.25
C TYR A 60 -9.27 8.49 -0.56
N SER A 61 -10.52 8.57 -0.07
CA SER A 61 -11.72 8.12 -0.81
C SER A 61 -11.87 8.75 -2.20
N HIS A 62 -11.39 9.98 -2.37
CA HIS A 62 -11.41 10.69 -3.65
C HIS A 62 -10.30 10.21 -4.61
N HIS A 63 -9.21 9.66 -4.08
CA HIS A 63 -8.06 9.18 -4.84
C HIS A 63 -8.36 7.81 -5.48
N PRO A 64 -7.85 7.50 -6.69
CA PRO A 64 -8.03 6.19 -7.31
C PRO A 64 -7.54 5.03 -6.44
N ALA A 65 -6.49 5.25 -5.63
CA ALA A 65 -6.02 4.26 -4.65
C ALA A 65 -7.11 3.91 -3.60
N GLY A 66 -7.77 4.91 -3.00
CA GLY A 66 -8.86 4.67 -2.05
C GLY A 66 -10.08 4.01 -2.70
N LYS A 67 -10.38 4.34 -3.96
CA LYS A 67 -11.42 3.64 -4.74
C LYS A 67 -11.07 2.17 -4.98
N ALA A 68 -9.81 1.86 -5.27
CA ALA A 68 -9.32 0.50 -5.43
C ALA A 68 -9.44 -0.29 -4.11
N ILE A 69 -9.01 0.29 -2.98
CA ILE A 69 -9.20 -0.29 -1.63
C ILE A 69 -10.68 -0.61 -1.38
N LYS A 70 -11.56 0.37 -1.61
CA LYS A 70 -13.00 0.21 -1.40
C LYS A 70 -13.60 -0.87 -2.29
N ALA A 71 -13.20 -0.93 -3.56
CA ALA A 71 -13.63 -1.96 -4.49
C ALA A 71 -13.16 -3.36 -4.05
N ALA A 72 -11.89 -3.50 -3.63
CA ALA A 72 -11.35 -4.77 -3.15
C ALA A 72 -12.06 -5.27 -1.87
N LEU A 73 -12.48 -4.37 -1.00
CA LEU A 73 -13.25 -4.70 0.20
C LEU A 73 -14.71 -5.07 -0.09
N SER A 74 -15.32 -4.50 -1.14
CA SER A 74 -16.71 -4.83 -1.53
C SER A 74 -16.84 -6.16 -2.29
N VAL A 75 -15.74 -6.76 -2.75
CA VAL A 75 -15.75 -8.04 -3.49
C VAL A 75 -15.69 -9.25 -2.53
N LYS A 76 -15.63 -9.03 -1.22
CA LYS A 76 -15.57 -10.07 -0.18
C LYS A 76 -16.94 -10.30 0.46
#